data_AF-A0A7L4NY53-F1
#
_entry.id   AF-A0A7L4NY53-F1
#
_cell.length_a   1.000
_cell.length_b   1.000
_cell.length_c   1.000
_cell.angle_alpha   90.00
_cell.angle_beta   90.00
_cell.angle_gamma   90.00
#
_symmetry.space_group_name_H-M   'P 1'
#
loop_
_entity.id
_entity.type
_entity.pdbx_description
1 polymer ?
#
loop_
_entity_poly.entity_id
_entity_poly.type
_entity_poly.pdbx_seq_one_letter_code
_entity_poly.pdbx_strand_id
1 'polypeptide(L)'
;MLKVATAECFTHGLIAREIHAFSQGYEGEFGCCYLSPDHESNLTSEDKLKPDISVVCGIFVPTLSGLKNNLKINAPQPYKVIKGVKVYEENYDKQVAVLMANAVREISKADIGIGTTAGVGRGGIAISTNEFTIVTTSGYYANLTAPCSSQLLKRQEQGVKKALDLFFAVLNDDMGKIMDYDDISLKMNSN
;
A
#
# COMPACT_ATOMS: atom_id res chain seq x y z
N MET A 1 0.29 18.46 9.87
CA MET A 1 1.00 17.57 8.95
C MET A 1 0.89 16.11 9.38
N LEU A 2 0.07 15.34 8.65
CA LEU A 2 0.00 13.89 8.73
C LEU A 2 1.15 13.28 7.93
N LYS A 3 1.94 12.40 8.55
CA LYS A 3 3.09 11.75 7.94
C LYS A 3 2.72 10.37 7.42
N VAL A 4 3.10 10.10 6.17
CA VAL A 4 2.84 8.82 5.51
C VAL A 4 4.14 8.21 5.03
N ALA A 5 4.29 6.90 5.19
CA ALA A 5 5.43 6.17 4.65
C ALA A 5 4.99 4.87 3.98
N THR A 6 5.65 4.47 2.89
CA THR A 6 5.32 3.24 2.16
C THR A 6 6.53 2.31 2.04
N ALA A 7 6.25 1.01 2.15
CA ALA A 7 7.16 -0.06 1.81
C ALA A 7 6.45 -0.94 0.77
N GLU A 8 6.96 -0.90 -0.46
CA GLU A 8 6.26 -1.41 -1.64
C GLU A 8 7.06 -2.50 -2.34
N CYS A 9 6.36 -3.48 -2.91
CA CYS A 9 6.95 -4.44 -3.84
C CYS A 9 6.23 -4.36 -5.17
N PHE A 10 5.09 -5.06 -5.31
CA PHE A 10 4.43 -5.21 -6.60
C PHE A 10 3.81 -3.90 -7.13
N THR A 11 3.71 -2.87 -6.29
CA THR A 11 3.26 -1.51 -6.66
C THR A 11 4.40 -0.56 -7.02
N HIS A 12 5.66 -1.01 -6.94
CA HIS A 12 6.86 -0.30 -7.43
C HIS A 12 7.05 1.15 -6.94
N GLY A 13 6.55 1.52 -5.76
CA GLY A 13 6.69 2.89 -5.24
C GLY A 13 5.65 3.87 -5.80
N LEU A 14 4.70 3.38 -6.60
CA LEU A 14 3.65 4.21 -7.20
C LEU A 14 2.74 4.77 -6.11
N ILE A 15 2.43 4.04 -5.03
CA ILE A 15 1.54 4.55 -3.99
C ILE A 15 2.15 5.80 -3.33
N ALA A 16 3.43 5.73 -2.92
CA ALA A 16 4.12 6.92 -2.37
C ALA A 16 4.15 8.08 -3.36
N ARG A 17 4.43 7.80 -4.64
CA ARG A 17 4.45 8.83 -5.69
C ARG A 17 3.10 9.52 -5.81
N GLU A 18 2.01 8.76 -5.89
CA GLU A 18 0.65 9.28 -6.04
C GLU A 18 0.22 10.13 -4.85
N ILE A 19 0.50 9.66 -3.62
CA ILE A 19 0.20 10.43 -2.40
C ILE A 19 1.01 11.73 -2.36
N HIS A 20 2.29 11.68 -2.76
CA HIS A 20 3.13 12.88 -2.83
C HIS A 20 2.63 13.87 -3.87
N ALA A 21 2.34 13.40 -5.09
CA ALA A 21 1.80 14.23 -6.16
C ALA A 21 0.49 14.90 -5.74
N PHE A 22 -0.41 14.14 -5.11
CA PHE A 22 -1.63 14.67 -4.52
C PHE A 22 -1.35 15.74 -3.45
N SER A 23 -0.41 15.50 -2.53
CA SER A 23 -0.16 16.43 -1.43
C SER A 23 0.53 17.72 -1.86
N GLN A 24 1.29 17.69 -2.96
CA GLN A 24 1.91 18.87 -3.56
C GLN A 24 1.01 19.61 -4.57
N GLY A 25 -0.14 19.03 -4.94
CA GLY A 25 -1.00 19.58 -5.97
C GLY A 25 -0.38 19.52 -7.37
N TYR A 26 0.36 18.45 -7.69
CA TYR A 26 0.90 18.24 -9.03
C TYR A 26 -0.22 17.94 -10.03
N GLU A 27 -0.08 18.47 -11.25
CA GLU A 27 -1.05 18.33 -12.34
C GLU A 27 -0.44 17.59 -13.54
N GLY A 28 -1.29 17.18 -14.48
CA GLY A 28 -0.89 16.50 -15.72
C GLY A 28 -0.36 15.08 -15.48
N GLU A 29 0.57 14.62 -16.32
CA GLU A 29 1.14 13.25 -16.26
C GLU A 29 1.91 12.96 -14.97
N PHE A 30 2.28 14.00 -14.23
CA PHE A 30 2.98 13.91 -12.95
C PHE A 30 2.05 14.09 -11.74
N GLY A 31 0.75 14.32 -11.99
CA GLY A 31 -0.30 14.40 -10.98
C GLY A 31 -0.77 13.04 -10.49
N CYS A 32 -1.73 13.05 -9.56
CA CYS A 32 -2.31 11.82 -9.05
C CYS A 32 -3.33 11.27 -10.06
N CYS A 33 -2.97 10.19 -10.77
CA CYS A 33 -3.75 9.64 -11.89
C CYS A 33 -4.66 8.48 -11.50
N TYR A 34 -4.52 7.97 -10.27
CA TYR A 34 -5.25 6.78 -9.81
C TYR A 34 -6.55 7.09 -9.07
N LEU A 35 -6.82 8.36 -8.78
CA LEU A 35 -8.06 8.82 -8.18
C LEU A 35 -9.10 9.07 -9.27
N SER A 36 -10.35 8.62 -9.05
CA SER A 36 -11.43 9.00 -9.96
C SER A 36 -11.72 10.51 -9.82
N PRO A 37 -12.31 11.15 -10.85
CA PRO A 37 -12.81 12.52 -10.74
C PRO A 37 -13.74 12.72 -9.53
N ASP A 38 -14.43 11.66 -9.09
CA ASP A 38 -15.30 11.71 -7.91
C ASP A 38 -14.52 11.88 -6.60
N HIS A 39 -13.26 11.45 -6.54
CA HIS A 39 -12.39 11.70 -5.40
C HIS A 39 -11.90 13.15 -5.37
N GLU A 40 -11.59 13.75 -6.53
CA GLU A 40 -11.34 15.19 -6.62
C GLU A 40 -12.58 15.98 -6.20
N SER A 41 -13.78 15.60 -6.69
CA SER A 41 -15.03 16.30 -6.34
C SER A 41 -15.42 16.15 -4.86
N ASN A 42 -15.09 15.03 -4.23
CA ASN A 42 -15.32 14.78 -2.80
C ASN A 42 -14.27 15.45 -1.89
N LEU A 43 -13.21 16.02 -2.47
CA LEU A 43 -12.21 16.84 -1.78
C LEU A 43 -12.39 18.34 -2.06
N THR A 44 -13.31 18.72 -2.95
CA THR A 44 -13.56 20.11 -3.37
C THR A 44 -14.84 20.73 -2.81
N SER A 45 -15.49 20.12 -1.82
CA SER A 45 -16.46 20.87 -1.01
C SER A 45 -15.70 21.82 -0.08
N GLU A 46 -15.93 23.12 -0.25
CA GLU A 46 -15.27 24.31 0.33
C GLU A 46 -15.01 24.33 1.85
N ASP A 47 -15.29 23.25 2.59
CA ASP A 47 -15.17 23.18 4.06
C ASP A 47 -14.38 21.97 4.61
N LYS A 48 -13.74 21.13 3.79
CA LYS A 48 -12.77 20.12 4.29
C LYS A 48 -11.36 20.49 3.87
N LEU A 49 -10.58 21.03 4.83
CA LEU A 49 -9.13 21.21 4.71
C LEU A 49 -8.54 19.97 4.01
N LYS A 50 -7.93 20.13 2.83
CA LYS A 50 -7.10 19.06 2.26
C LYS A 50 -6.10 18.68 3.37
N PRO A 51 -6.10 17.43 3.86
CA PRO A 51 -5.22 17.06 4.95
C PRO A 51 -3.78 17.38 4.53
N ASP A 52 -3.10 18.15 5.35
CA ASP A 52 -1.70 18.51 5.18
C ASP A 52 -0.86 17.22 5.29
N ILE A 53 -0.58 16.57 4.16
CA ILE A 53 0.09 15.27 4.06
C ILE A 53 1.55 15.45 3.66
N SER A 54 2.44 14.80 4.39
CA SER A 54 3.86 14.68 4.05
C SER A 54 4.25 13.22 3.89
N VAL A 55 4.71 12.86 2.69
CA VAL A 55 5.30 11.53 2.45
C VAL A 55 6.74 11.55 2.96
N VAL A 56 7.00 10.82 4.05
CA VAL A 56 8.32 10.74 4.68
C VAL A 56 9.26 9.89 3.84
N CYS A 57 8.78 8.75 3.35
CA CYS A 57 9.52 7.91 2.41
C CYS A 57 8.58 6.98 1.63
N GLY A 58 9.03 6.59 0.44
CA GLY A 58 8.49 5.46 -0.30
C GLY A 58 9.65 4.53 -0.67
N ILE A 59 9.58 3.27 -0.23
CA ILE A 59 10.68 2.32 -0.38
C ILE A 59 10.23 1.16 -1.25
N PHE A 60 10.85 0.99 -2.43
CA PHE A 60 10.72 -0.24 -3.20
C PHE A 60 11.67 -1.32 -2.64
N VAL A 61 11.12 -2.39 -2.07
CA VAL A 61 11.87 -3.39 -1.29
C VAL A 61 11.51 -4.85 -1.68
N PRO A 62 11.84 -5.28 -2.91
CA PRO A 62 11.43 -6.60 -3.41
C PRO A 62 12.17 -7.77 -2.75
N THR A 63 13.38 -7.57 -2.24
CA THR A 63 14.26 -8.66 -1.78
C THR A 63 14.13 -8.97 -0.28
N LEU A 64 14.47 -10.21 0.10
CA LEU A 64 14.59 -10.60 1.52
C LEU A 64 15.66 -9.78 2.26
N SER A 65 16.79 -9.52 1.59
CA SER A 65 17.86 -8.69 2.16
C SER A 65 17.39 -7.26 2.40
N GLY A 66 16.57 -6.70 1.52
CA GLY A 66 15.96 -5.39 1.70
C GLY A 66 15.03 -5.35 2.90
N LEU A 67 14.15 -6.34 3.07
CA LEU A 67 13.29 -6.44 4.25
C LEU A 67 14.10 -6.49 5.54
N LYS A 68 15.13 -7.33 5.60
CA LYS A 68 15.97 -7.49 6.79
C LYS A 68 16.80 -6.24 7.09
N ASN A 69 17.47 -5.68 6.08
CA ASN A 69 18.47 -4.65 6.29
C ASN A 69 17.84 -3.25 6.41
N ASN A 70 16.80 -2.96 5.62
CA ASN A 70 16.19 -1.63 5.56
C ASN A 70 14.99 -1.52 6.51
N LEU A 71 14.15 -2.56 6.58
CA LEU A 71 12.94 -2.56 7.43
C LEU A 71 13.10 -3.32 8.74
N LYS A 72 14.25 -3.97 8.99
CA LYS A 72 14.50 -4.77 10.20
C LYS A 72 13.47 -5.91 10.40
N ILE A 73 12.87 -6.38 9.31
CA ILE A 73 11.86 -7.45 9.34
C ILE A 73 12.55 -8.81 9.21
N ASN A 74 12.28 -9.69 10.17
CA ASN A 74 12.53 -11.13 10.03
C ASN A 74 11.34 -11.78 9.32
N ALA A 75 11.36 -11.74 7.99
CA ALA A 75 10.24 -12.21 7.17
C ALA A 75 10.10 -13.74 7.23
N PRO A 76 8.87 -14.29 7.09
CA PRO A 76 8.67 -15.72 6.96
C PRO A 76 9.41 -16.27 5.74
N GLN A 77 9.71 -17.58 5.75
CA GLN A 77 10.33 -18.23 4.61
C GLN A 77 9.42 -18.11 3.37
N PRO A 78 9.94 -17.60 2.23
CA PRO A 78 9.15 -17.56 1.00
C PRO A 78 8.98 -18.94 0.39
N TYR A 79 7.87 -19.10 -0.33
CA TYR A 79 7.61 -20.25 -1.18
C TYR A 79 8.73 -20.45 -2.21
N LYS A 80 9.21 -19.34 -2.80
CA LYS A 80 10.31 -19.34 -3.76
C LYS A 80 11.11 -18.04 -3.69
N VAL A 81 12.38 -18.10 -4.07
CA VAL A 81 13.23 -16.91 -4.27
C VAL A 81 13.67 -16.85 -5.73
N ILE A 82 13.44 -15.72 -6.39
CA ILE A 82 13.84 -15.50 -7.79
C ILE A 82 14.77 -14.29 -7.82
N LYS A 83 16.06 -14.51 -8.10
CA LYS A 83 17.08 -13.42 -8.12
C LYS A 83 17.05 -12.55 -6.86
N GLY A 84 16.84 -13.18 -5.69
CA GLY A 84 16.73 -12.50 -4.40
C GLY A 84 15.33 -11.93 -4.07
N VAL A 85 14.42 -11.87 -5.04
CA VAL A 85 13.03 -11.45 -4.84
C VAL A 85 12.25 -12.55 -4.14
N LYS A 86 11.54 -12.16 -3.08
CA LYS A 86 10.68 -13.06 -2.30
C LYS A 86 9.39 -13.35 -3.05
N VAL A 87 9.00 -14.62 -3.14
CA VAL A 87 7.72 -15.06 -3.69
C VAL A 87 6.96 -15.78 -2.60
N TYR A 88 5.81 -15.22 -2.21
CA TYR A 88 4.90 -15.82 -1.24
C TYR A 88 3.61 -16.26 -1.92
N GLU A 89 2.86 -17.11 -1.24
CA GLU A 89 1.43 -17.31 -1.51
C GLU A 89 0.63 -16.21 -0.80
N GLU A 90 -0.59 -15.97 -1.27
CA GLU A 90 -1.44 -14.84 -0.84
C GLU A 90 -1.57 -14.66 0.67
N ASN A 91 -1.71 -15.74 1.45
CA ASN A 91 -1.81 -15.67 2.91
C ASN A 91 -0.53 -15.11 3.55
N TYR A 92 0.64 -15.49 3.04
CA TYR A 92 1.92 -14.96 3.50
C TYR A 92 2.17 -13.56 2.97
N ASP A 93 1.71 -13.23 1.75
CA ASP A 93 1.75 -11.85 1.26
C ASP A 93 0.95 -10.92 2.17
N LYS A 94 -0.25 -11.29 2.62
CA LYS A 94 -1.01 -10.49 3.60
C LYS A 94 -0.25 -10.29 4.91
N GLN A 95 0.39 -11.34 5.44
CA GLN A 95 1.19 -11.24 6.66
C GLN A 95 2.40 -10.31 6.47
N VAL A 96 3.12 -10.47 5.37
CA VAL A 96 4.32 -9.67 5.06
C VAL A 96 3.95 -8.22 4.76
N ALA A 97 2.81 -7.95 4.12
CA ALA A 97 2.30 -6.60 3.94
C ALA A 97 2.08 -5.89 5.28
N VAL A 98 1.50 -6.57 6.28
CA VAL A 98 1.35 -6.03 7.64
C VAL A 98 2.70 -5.74 8.28
N LEU A 99 3.65 -6.69 8.21
CA LEU A 99 5.00 -6.50 8.74
C LEU A 99 5.69 -5.28 8.10
N MET A 100 5.53 -5.11 6.77
CA MET A 100 6.08 -4.00 6.02
C MET A 100 5.44 -2.66 6.40
N ALA A 101 4.11 -2.61 6.51
CA ALA A 101 3.36 -1.41 6.90
C ALA A 101 3.74 -0.94 8.31
N ASN A 102 3.79 -1.85 9.28
CA ASN A 102 4.17 -1.52 10.65
C ASN A 102 5.63 -1.05 10.73
N ALA A 103 6.55 -1.81 10.12
CA ALA A 103 7.97 -1.49 10.18
C ALA A 103 8.28 -0.12 9.54
N VAL A 104 7.71 0.17 8.36
CA VAL A 104 7.98 1.45 7.69
C VAL A 104 7.41 2.61 8.48
N ARG A 105 6.23 2.46 9.09
CA ARG A 105 5.64 3.46 9.99
C ARG A 105 6.54 3.75 11.18
N GLU A 106 6.95 2.70 11.89
CA GLU A 106 7.75 2.80 13.12
C GLU A 106 9.13 3.41 12.84
N ILE A 107 9.84 2.92 11.82
CA ILE A 107 11.18 3.40 11.47
C ILE A 107 11.16 4.87 11.04
N SER A 108 10.16 5.27 10.25
CA SER A 108 10.03 6.63 9.73
C SER A 108 9.35 7.59 10.71
N LYS A 109 8.77 7.08 11.80
CA LYS A 109 7.89 7.83 12.71
C LYS A 109 6.74 8.51 11.96
N ALA A 110 6.19 7.81 10.96
CA ALA A 110 4.99 8.23 10.24
C ALA A 110 3.73 7.90 11.06
N ASP A 111 2.64 8.59 10.77
CA ASP A 111 1.32 8.33 11.37
C ASP A 111 0.64 7.15 10.66
N ILE A 112 0.89 7.00 9.35
CA ILE A 112 0.34 5.93 8.52
C ILE A 112 1.48 5.22 7.77
N GLY A 113 1.52 3.88 7.89
CA GLY A 113 2.39 3.02 7.09
C GLY A 113 1.60 2.21 6.06
N ILE A 114 2.11 2.09 4.84
CA ILE A 114 1.51 1.26 3.79
C ILE A 114 2.52 0.18 3.37
N GLY A 115 2.08 -1.08 3.37
CA GLY A 115 2.88 -2.22 2.99
C GLY A 115 2.27 -2.98 1.81
N THR A 116 3.04 -3.28 0.77
CA THR A 116 2.56 -4.09 -0.37
C THR A 116 3.53 -5.21 -0.76
N THR A 117 3.00 -6.40 -1.02
CA THR A 117 3.76 -7.55 -1.54
C THR A 117 2.86 -8.46 -2.37
N ALA A 118 3.40 -9.07 -3.42
CA ALA A 118 2.65 -10.06 -4.19
C ALA A 118 3.57 -11.07 -4.89
N GLY A 119 3.44 -12.35 -4.53
CA GLY A 119 4.03 -13.48 -5.23
C GLY A 119 3.01 -14.15 -6.15
N VAL A 120 2.42 -15.24 -5.67
CA VAL A 120 1.38 -16.03 -6.35
C VAL A 120 0.03 -15.78 -5.67
N GLY A 121 -0.94 -15.27 -6.44
CA GLY A 121 -2.24 -14.85 -5.91
C GLY A 121 -2.56 -13.39 -6.20
N ARG A 122 -3.45 -12.82 -5.40
CA ARG A 122 -3.87 -11.40 -5.49
C ARG A 122 -2.98 -10.44 -4.69
N GLY A 123 -1.96 -10.97 -4.02
CA GLY A 123 -1.04 -10.21 -3.18
C GLY A 123 -1.67 -9.76 -1.86
N GLY A 124 -0.89 -8.99 -1.09
CA GLY A 124 -1.25 -8.40 0.18
C GLY A 124 -0.99 -6.91 0.15
N ILE A 125 -1.97 -6.15 0.66
CA ILE A 125 -1.92 -4.71 0.89
C ILE A 125 -2.28 -4.51 2.35
N ALA A 126 -1.51 -3.70 3.06
CA ALA A 126 -1.82 -3.30 4.42
C ALA A 126 -1.67 -1.78 4.60
N ILE A 127 -2.62 -1.18 5.30
CA ILE A 127 -2.59 0.23 5.72
C ILE A 127 -2.68 0.24 7.25
N SER A 128 -1.64 0.74 7.90
CA SER A 128 -1.47 0.66 9.35
C SER A 128 -1.43 2.06 9.96
N THR A 129 -2.37 2.33 10.87
CA THR A 129 -2.50 3.55 11.68
C THR A 129 -2.21 3.22 13.15
N ASN A 130 -2.09 4.22 14.02
CA ASN A 130 -1.89 3.93 15.46
C ASN A 130 -3.02 3.08 16.08
N GLU A 131 -4.22 3.13 15.52
CA GLU A 131 -5.40 2.47 16.09
C GLU A 131 -5.70 1.11 15.46
N PHE A 132 -5.47 0.97 14.16
CA PHE A 132 -5.83 -0.23 13.43
C PHE A 132 -4.94 -0.49 12.22
N THR A 133 -5.02 -1.72 11.72
CA THR A 133 -4.41 -2.14 10.46
C THR A 133 -5.48 -2.75 9.56
N ILE A 134 -5.67 -2.16 8.39
CA ILE A 134 -6.46 -2.74 7.30
C ILE A 134 -5.57 -3.71 6.53
N VAL A 135 -6.08 -4.89 6.20
CA VAL A 135 -5.40 -5.90 5.38
C VAL A 135 -6.33 -6.36 4.27
N THR A 136 -5.85 -6.34 3.02
CA THR A 136 -6.64 -6.72 1.84
C THR A 136 -5.74 -7.26 0.72
N THR A 137 -6.31 -7.54 -0.46
CA THR A 137 -5.61 -7.92 -1.68
C THR A 137 -5.86 -6.90 -2.79
N SER A 138 -5.16 -7.03 -3.92
CA SER A 138 -5.46 -6.24 -5.13
C SER A 138 -6.80 -6.60 -5.79
N GLY A 139 -7.39 -7.74 -5.47
CA GLY A 139 -8.54 -8.30 -6.21
C GLY A 139 -8.19 -9.00 -7.54
N TYR A 140 -6.94 -8.90 -8.01
CA TYR A 140 -6.52 -9.50 -9.29
C TYR A 140 -5.46 -10.59 -9.13
N TYR A 141 -5.75 -11.81 -9.58
CA TYR A 141 -4.80 -12.92 -9.52
C TYR A 141 -3.68 -12.74 -10.55
N ALA A 142 -2.43 -12.91 -10.12
CA ALA A 142 -1.30 -13.12 -11.02
C ALA A 142 -0.25 -14.04 -10.37
N ASN A 143 0.70 -14.52 -11.17
CA ASN A 143 1.76 -15.40 -10.71
C ASN A 143 3.13 -14.82 -11.09
N LEU A 144 3.88 -14.33 -10.09
CA LEU A 144 5.22 -13.76 -10.28
C LEU A 144 6.25 -14.76 -10.84
N THR A 145 5.98 -16.07 -10.72
CA THR A 145 6.87 -17.11 -11.25
C THR A 145 6.64 -17.41 -12.73
N ALA A 146 5.58 -16.87 -13.33
CA ALA A 146 5.22 -17.05 -14.73
C ALA A 146 5.57 -15.81 -15.57
N PRO A 147 5.99 -15.97 -16.84
CA PRO A 147 6.29 -14.85 -17.72
C PRO A 147 5.00 -14.25 -18.30
N CYS A 148 4.20 -13.57 -17.47
CA CYS A 148 2.96 -12.91 -17.90
C CYS A 148 2.89 -11.46 -17.44
N SER A 149 3.62 -10.59 -18.14
CA SER A 149 3.74 -9.16 -17.79
C SER A 149 2.41 -8.42 -17.76
N SER A 150 1.46 -8.77 -18.63
CA SER A 150 0.14 -8.12 -18.67
C SER A 150 -0.68 -8.38 -17.41
N GLN A 151 -0.66 -9.61 -16.89
CA GLN A 151 -1.32 -9.93 -15.62
C GLN A 151 -0.63 -9.27 -14.44
N LEU A 152 0.71 -9.22 -14.44
CA LEU A 152 1.48 -8.54 -13.39
C LEU A 152 1.19 -7.04 -13.36
N LEU A 153 1.13 -6.40 -14.54
CA LEU A 153 0.77 -4.99 -14.69
C LEU A 153 -0.65 -4.72 -14.19
N LYS A 154 -1.63 -5.51 -14.63
CA LYS A 154 -3.01 -5.35 -14.17
C LYS A 154 -3.16 -5.55 -12.66
N ARG A 155 -2.41 -6.49 -12.07
CA ARG A 155 -2.36 -6.67 -10.61
C ARG A 155 -1.79 -5.44 -9.92
N GLN A 156 -0.72 -4.87 -10.45
CA GLN A 156 -0.13 -3.63 -9.95
C GLN A 156 -1.13 -2.48 -10.00
N GLU A 157 -1.75 -2.22 -11.14
CA GLU A 157 -2.70 -1.12 -11.33
C GLU A 157 -3.88 -1.21 -10.34
N GLN A 158 -4.48 -2.41 -10.20
CA GLN A 158 -5.57 -2.62 -9.25
C GLN A 158 -5.11 -2.48 -7.80
N GLY A 159 -3.89 -2.95 -7.48
CA GLY A 159 -3.32 -2.82 -6.15
C GLY A 159 -3.03 -1.36 -5.76
N VAL A 160 -2.47 -0.56 -6.69
CA VAL A 160 -2.24 0.87 -6.48
C VAL A 160 -3.56 1.59 -6.27
N LYS A 161 -4.54 1.38 -7.17
CA LYS A 161 -5.87 1.99 -7.07
C LYS A 161 -6.52 1.70 -5.72
N LYS A 162 -6.63 0.42 -5.36
CA LYS A 162 -7.30 0.01 -4.12
C LYS A 162 -6.57 0.49 -2.87
N ALA A 163 -5.24 0.51 -2.87
CA ALA A 163 -4.47 1.05 -1.75
C ALA A 163 -4.73 2.56 -1.56
N LEU A 164 -4.82 3.33 -2.65
CA LEU A 164 -5.15 4.75 -2.59
C LEU A 164 -6.59 4.99 -2.16
N ASP A 165 -7.56 4.26 -2.73
CA ASP A 165 -8.97 4.36 -2.36
C ASP A 165 -9.18 4.15 -0.85
N LEU A 166 -8.54 3.11 -0.29
CA LEU A 166 -8.58 2.81 1.15
C LEU A 166 -7.80 3.84 1.97
N PHE A 167 -6.66 4.32 1.49
CA PHE A 167 -5.91 5.38 2.17
C PHE A 167 -6.75 6.65 2.32
N PHE A 168 -7.43 7.10 1.27
CA PHE A 168 -8.33 8.25 1.34
C PHE A 168 -9.56 7.98 2.19
N ALA A 169 -10.09 6.77 2.21
CA ALA A 169 -11.17 6.41 3.13
C ALA A 169 -10.72 6.50 4.60
N VAL A 170 -9.50 6.05 4.92
CA VAL A 170 -8.88 6.23 6.25
C VAL A 170 -8.71 7.72 6.60
N LEU A 171 -8.26 8.55 5.66
CA LEU A 171 -8.11 9.99 5.89
C LEU A 171 -9.44 10.69 6.19
N ASN A 172 -10.52 10.19 5.60
CA ASN A 172 -11.87 10.76 5.74
C ASN A 172 -12.68 10.13 6.87
N ASP A 173 -12.10 9.21 7.65
CA ASP A 173 -12.80 8.38 8.64
C ASP A 173 -14.04 7.66 8.07
N ASP A 174 -13.95 7.28 6.78
CA ASP A 174 -15.04 6.64 6.04
C ASP A 174 -14.94 5.12 6.14
N MET A 175 -15.30 4.61 7.32
CA MET A 175 -15.35 3.17 7.58
C MET A 175 -16.36 2.44 6.71
N GLY A 176 -17.41 3.12 6.22
CA GLY A 176 -18.37 2.55 5.28
C GLY A 176 -17.69 2.15 3.98
N LYS A 177 -16.98 3.10 3.36
CA LYS A 177 -16.22 2.85 2.13
C LYS A 177 -15.11 1.81 2.29
N ILE A 178 -14.50 1.71 3.46
CA ILE A 178 -13.54 0.63 3.75
C ILE A 178 -14.24 -0.73 3.71
N MET A 179 -15.43 -0.84 4.30
CA MET A 179 -16.17 -2.10 4.41
C MET A 179 -16.92 -2.49 3.12
N ASP A 180 -16.99 -1.62 2.11
CA ASP A 180 -17.51 -1.95 0.77
C ASP A 180 -16.66 -3.00 0.02
N TYR A 181 -15.43 -3.24 0.47
CA TYR A 181 -14.58 -4.29 -0.10
C TYR A 181 -14.74 -5.61 0.64
N ASP A 182 -15.18 -6.65 -0.08
CA ASP A 182 -15.48 -7.98 0.46
C ASP A 182 -14.28 -8.74 1.09
N ASP A 183 -13.05 -8.33 0.81
CA ASP A 183 -11.82 -9.03 1.23
C ASP A 183 -10.99 -8.26 2.28
N ILE A 184 -11.64 -7.39 3.05
CA ILE A 184 -11.03 -6.60 4.12
C ILE A 184 -10.96 -7.40 5.42
N SER A 185 -9.81 -7.31 6.08
CA SER A 185 -9.62 -7.69 7.48
C SER A 185 -9.12 -6.48 8.25
N LEU A 186 -9.88 -6.05 9.26
CA LEU A 186 -9.49 -4.99 10.18
C LEU A 186 -8.89 -5.61 11.44
N LYS A 187 -7.71 -5.13 11.86
CA LYS A 187 -7.03 -5.57 13.08
C LYS A 187 -6.82 -4.35 13.98
N MET A 188 -7.31 -4.39 15.20
CA MET A 188 -7.02 -3.33 16.18
C MET A 188 -5.57 -3.44 16.65
N ASN A 189 -4.86 -2.32 16.68
CA ASN A 189 -3.51 -2.25 17.20
C ASN A 189 -3.60 -2.05 18.72
N SER A 190 -2.94 -2.92 19.48
CA SER A 190 -2.82 -2.77 20.93
C SER A 190 -1.71 -1.77 21.23
N ASN A 191 -2.02 -0.71 21.98
CA ASN A 191 -1.04 0.22 22.52
C ASN A 191 -0.11 -0.45 23.54
#